data_AF-A0A2A5F4P6-F1
#
_entry.id   AF-A0A2A5F4P6-F1
#
_cell.length_a   1.000
_cell.length_b   1.000
_cell.length_c   1.000
_cell.angle_alpha   90.00
_cell.angle_beta   90.00
_cell.angle_gamma   90.00
#
_symmetry.space_group_name_H-M   'P 1'
#
loop_
_entity.id
_entity.type
_entity.pdbx_description
1 polymer ?
#
loop_
_entity_poly.entity_id
_entity_poly.type
_entity_poly.pdbx_seq_one_letter_code
_entity_poly.pdbx_strand_id
1 'polypeptide(L)'
;MNRSENIKAAIDIRSAFQGEAQAVPKQEKPSQSPITLRVTDEERERLKSMAAGMSVSAYIRKCIFAGDATRRKRRSHMPVKDQEAMARALALLGASRIANNLNQLAHKANMGSLIMDDTSLAKLDETYTYVRLMRDELVSALGLIEV
;
A
#
# COMPACT_ATOMS: atom_id res chain seq x y z
N MET A 1 -15.81 10.58 27.61
CA MET A 1 -14.83 10.01 26.66
C MET A 1 -15.59 9.14 25.68
N ASN A 2 -15.64 9.57 24.42
CA ASN A 2 -16.46 8.91 23.41
C ASN A 2 -15.75 7.67 22.88
N ARG A 3 -16.50 6.59 22.57
CA ARG A 3 -15.97 5.31 22.06
C ARG A 3 -15.07 5.48 20.84
N SER A 4 -15.29 6.54 20.05
CA SER A 4 -14.46 6.96 18.91
C SER A 4 -13.06 7.45 19.30
N GLU A 5 -12.91 8.12 20.45
CA GLU A 5 -11.61 8.60 20.96
C GLU A 5 -10.76 7.44 21.47
N ASN A 6 -11.38 6.46 22.14
CA ASN A 6 -10.69 5.25 22.59
C ASN A 6 -10.19 4.38 21.43
N ILE A 7 -10.94 4.32 20.32
CA ILE A 7 -10.51 3.57 19.12
C ILE A 7 -9.29 4.24 18.47
N LYS A 8 -9.27 5.58 18.38
CA LYS A 8 -8.11 6.31 17.86
C LYS A 8 -6.87 6.17 18.75
N ALA A 9 -7.03 6.17 20.08
CA ALA A 9 -5.93 5.99 21.03
C ALA A 9 -5.38 4.56 21.04
N ALA A 10 -6.23 3.55 20.84
CA ALA A 10 -5.82 2.15 20.75
C ALA A 10 -5.13 1.79 19.42
N ILE A 11 -5.30 2.61 18.39
CA ILE A 11 -4.74 2.42 17.04
C ILE A 11 -3.62 3.45 16.81
N ASP A 12 -2.76 3.62 17.81
CA ASP A 12 -1.49 4.28 17.60
C ASP A 12 -0.56 3.31 16.84
N ILE A 13 -0.73 3.28 15.52
CA ILE A 13 0.05 2.45 14.61
C ILE A 13 1.55 2.78 14.72
N ARG A 14 1.93 3.98 15.17
CA ARG A 14 3.34 4.30 15.36
C ARG A 14 3.93 3.56 16.54
N SER A 15 3.24 3.47 17.67
CA SER A 15 3.74 2.71 18.82
C SER A 15 3.71 1.19 18.57
N ALA A 16 2.73 0.68 17.83
CA ALA A 16 2.68 -0.74 17.44
C ALA A 16 3.84 -1.16 16.50
N PHE A 17 4.29 -0.27 15.62
CA PHE A 17 5.40 -0.54 14.68
C PHE A 17 6.76 -0.01 15.16
N GLN A 18 6.84 0.70 16.30
CA GLN A 18 8.09 1.23 16.87
C GLN A 18 9.01 0.13 17.44
N GLY A 19 8.49 -1.09 17.68
CA GLY A 19 9.26 -2.19 18.28
C GLY A 19 9.79 -3.25 17.31
N GLU A 20 9.16 -3.47 16.16
CA GLU A 20 9.49 -4.61 15.28
C GLU A 20 10.30 -4.24 14.03
N ALA A 21 10.37 -2.96 13.67
CA ALA A 21 11.29 -2.50 12.65
C ALA A 21 12.69 -2.33 13.24
N GLN A 22 13.32 -3.44 13.67
CA GLN A 22 14.78 -3.46 13.76
C GLN A 22 15.29 -3.08 12.38
N ALA A 23 15.92 -1.92 12.27
CA ALA A 23 16.65 -1.54 11.08
C ALA A 23 17.70 -2.64 10.87
N VAL A 24 17.39 -3.60 10.01
CA VAL A 24 18.36 -4.59 9.57
C VAL A 24 19.57 -3.78 9.17
N PRO A 25 20.74 -3.98 9.81
CA PRO A 25 21.92 -3.20 9.51
C PRO A 25 22.10 -3.31 8.01
N LYS A 26 22.01 -2.16 7.34
CA LYS A 26 22.04 -2.08 5.89
C LYS A 26 23.37 -2.69 5.49
N GLN A 27 23.35 -3.96 5.08
CA GLN A 27 24.55 -4.62 4.60
C GLN A 27 25.11 -3.72 3.50
N GLU A 28 26.27 -3.13 3.79
CA GLU A 28 26.97 -2.29 2.83
C GLU A 28 27.37 -3.21 1.70
N LYS A 29 26.49 -3.31 0.70
CA LYS A 29 26.84 -3.92 -0.57
C LYS A 29 28.10 -3.17 -1.02
N PRO A 30 29.18 -3.87 -1.37
CA PRO A 30 30.39 -3.22 -1.83
C PRO A 30 29.98 -2.23 -2.92
N SER A 31 30.20 -0.95 -2.64
CA SER A 31 29.84 0.14 -3.54
C SER A 31 30.61 -0.11 -4.83
N GLN A 32 29.94 -0.61 -5.85
CA GLN A 32 30.52 -0.61 -7.19
C GLN A 32 30.83 0.85 -7.52
N SER A 33 32.11 1.17 -7.70
CA SER A 33 32.56 2.52 -7.97
C SER A 33 31.77 3.11 -9.14
N PRO A 34 31.26 4.34 -9.02
CA PRO A 34 30.51 4.97 -10.09
C PRO A 34 31.39 5.09 -11.34
N ILE A 35 30.82 4.82 -12.51
CA ILE A 35 31.49 5.03 -13.79
C ILE A 35 31.57 6.55 -14.01
N THR A 36 32.80 7.08 -14.05
CA THR A 36 33.08 8.48 -14.37
C THR A 36 33.41 8.60 -15.85
N LEU A 37 32.77 9.55 -16.53
CA LEU A 37 33.01 9.87 -17.94
C LEU A 37 33.31 11.37 -18.02
N ARG A 38 34.45 11.74 -18.59
CA ARG A 38 34.74 13.13 -18.93
C ARG A 38 33.90 13.52 -20.13
N VAL A 39 33.14 14.59 -20.00
CA VAL A 39 32.32 15.18 -21.05
C VAL A 39 32.48 16.68 -20.99
N THR A 40 32.39 17.34 -22.14
CA THR A 40 32.24 18.80 -22.20
C THR A 40 30.82 19.22 -21.81
N ASP A 41 30.61 20.51 -21.57
CA ASP A 41 29.27 21.02 -21.23
C ASP A 41 28.27 20.81 -22.37
N GLU A 42 28.71 21.00 -23.61
CA GLU A 42 27.91 20.75 -24.83
C GLU A 42 27.47 19.28 -24.94
N GLU A 43 28.39 18.35 -24.72
CA GLU A 43 28.11 16.91 -24.73
C GLU A 43 27.12 16.53 -23.62
N ARG A 44 27.23 17.18 -22.46
CA ARG A 44 26.34 16.95 -21.32
C ARG A 44 24.92 17.44 -21.61
N GLU A 45 24.76 18.57 -22.29
CA GLU A 45 23.44 19.05 -22.72
C GLU A 45 22.83 18.14 -23.79
N ARG A 46 23.64 17.69 -24.76
CA ARG A 46 23.20 16.71 -25.76
C ARG A 46 22.75 15.39 -25.13
N LEU A 47 23.45 14.93 -24.09
CA LEU A 47 23.04 13.75 -23.33
C LEU A 47 21.71 13.97 -22.57
N LYS A 48 21.49 15.17 -22.01
CA LYS A 48 20.22 15.50 -21.33
C LYS A 48 19.05 15.54 -22.32
N SER A 49 19.24 16.10 -23.50
CA SER A 49 18.18 16.16 -24.53
C SER A 49 17.85 14.76 -25.06
N MET A 50 18.88 13.96 -25.37
CA MET A 50 18.71 12.57 -25.80
C MET A 50 18.07 11.67 -24.74
N ALA A 51 18.28 11.97 -23.46
CA ALA A 51 17.72 11.18 -22.38
C ALA A 51 16.19 11.29 -22.26
N ALA A 52 15.50 12.23 -22.94
CA ALA A 52 14.03 12.24 -23.09
C ALA A 52 13.22 11.91 -21.81
N GLY A 53 13.63 12.46 -20.66
CA GLY A 53 12.97 12.27 -19.36
C GLY A 53 13.49 11.13 -18.47
N MET A 54 14.47 10.34 -18.93
CA MET A 54 15.27 9.45 -18.07
C MET A 54 16.55 10.15 -17.57
N SER A 55 17.17 9.63 -16.51
CA SER A 55 18.44 10.19 -16.04
C SER A 55 19.56 9.90 -17.05
N VAL A 56 20.53 10.80 -17.16
CA VAL A 56 21.68 10.66 -18.08
C VAL A 56 22.40 9.31 -17.87
N SER A 57 22.61 8.90 -16.60
CA SER A 57 23.21 7.59 -16.30
C SER A 57 22.36 6.40 -16.76
N ALA A 58 21.02 6.51 -16.70
CA ALA A 58 20.12 5.48 -17.21
C ALA A 58 20.14 5.43 -18.75
N TYR A 59 20.26 6.58 -19.40
CA TYR A 59 20.38 6.68 -20.84
C TYR A 59 21.70 6.08 -21.34
N ILE A 60 22.83 6.45 -20.73
CA ILE A 60 24.16 5.88 -21.03
C ILE A 60 24.14 4.35 -20.85
N ARG A 61 23.59 3.86 -19.74
CA ARG A 61 23.46 2.41 -19.50
C ARG A 61 22.59 1.74 -20.57
N LYS A 62 21.49 2.37 -20.99
CA LYS A 62 20.62 1.84 -22.06
C LYS A 62 21.37 1.76 -23.39
N CYS A 63 22.18 2.75 -23.73
CA CYS A 63 23.00 2.73 -24.96
C CYS A 63 24.08 1.64 -24.92
N ILE A 64 24.74 1.44 -23.78
CA ILE A 64 25.85 0.48 -23.64
C ILE A 64 25.35 -0.97 -23.50
N PHE A 65 24.26 -1.19 -22.77
CA PHE A 65 23.76 -2.52 -22.43
C PHE A 65 22.43 -2.86 -23.11
N ALA A 66 22.19 -2.29 -24.29
CA ALA A 66 20.91 -2.33 -25.01
C ALA A 66 20.31 -3.74 -25.26
N GLY A 67 21.10 -4.81 -25.14
CA GLY A 67 20.65 -6.20 -25.28
C GLY A 67 20.26 -6.93 -23.97
N ASP A 68 20.82 -6.55 -22.82
CA ASP A 68 20.73 -7.35 -21.58
C ASP A 68 20.17 -6.58 -20.37
N ALA A 69 20.02 -5.27 -20.46
CA ALA A 69 19.57 -4.48 -19.31
C ALA A 69 18.05 -4.53 -19.16
N THR A 70 17.54 -5.55 -18.47
CA THR A 70 16.15 -5.54 -17.94
C THR A 70 15.92 -4.21 -17.23
N ARG A 71 14.98 -3.42 -17.76
CA ARG A 71 14.57 -2.12 -17.20
C ARG A 71 14.29 -2.35 -15.71
N ARG A 72 15.14 -1.81 -14.82
CA ARG A 72 14.95 -1.94 -13.38
C ARG A 72 13.56 -1.40 -13.07
N LYS A 73 12.62 -2.28 -12.68
CA LYS A 73 11.24 -1.90 -12.33
C LYS A 73 11.35 -0.74 -11.35
N ARG A 74 10.87 0.44 -11.75
CA ARG A 74 10.67 1.56 -10.83
C ARG A 74 9.75 0.98 -9.75
N ARG A 75 10.20 0.94 -8.49
CA ARG A 75 9.27 0.68 -7.39
C ARG A 75 8.15 1.70 -7.57
N SER A 76 6.92 1.21 -7.73
CA SER A 76 5.75 2.07 -7.85
C SER A 76 5.84 3.07 -6.70
N HIS A 77 6.01 4.35 -7.04
CA HIS A 77 6.15 5.40 -6.05
C HIS A 77 4.73 5.80 -5.63
N MET A 78 4.00 4.87 -5.00
CA MET A 78 2.86 5.30 -4.20
C MET A 78 3.43 6.20 -3.10
N PRO A 79 2.92 7.43 -2.94
CA PRO A 79 3.33 8.28 -1.84
C PRO A 79 3.11 7.50 -0.53
N VAL A 80 4.15 7.38 0.28
CA VAL A 80 4.11 6.66 1.58
C VAL A 80 2.95 7.15 2.46
N LYS A 81 2.55 8.42 2.29
CA LYS A 81 1.39 9.03 2.96
C LYS A 81 0.05 8.38 2.60
N ASP A 82 -0.15 8.03 1.33
CA ASP A 82 -1.40 7.40 0.87
C ASP A 82 -1.47 5.95 1.38
N GLN A 83 -0.34 5.23 1.39
CA GLN A 83 -0.22 3.91 2.00
C GLN A 83 -0.47 3.94 3.52
N GLU A 84 0.06 4.93 4.23
CA GLU A 84 -0.18 5.09 5.67
C GLU A 84 -1.67 5.38 5.97
N ALA A 85 -2.32 6.21 5.15
CA ALA A 85 -3.75 6.49 5.28
C ALA A 85 -4.61 5.24 5.02
N MET A 86 -4.31 4.47 3.97
CA MET A 86 -5.01 3.21 3.67
C MET A 86 -4.76 2.14 4.75
N ALA A 87 -3.53 2.01 5.25
CA ALA A 87 -3.21 1.09 6.33
C ALA A 87 -3.94 1.45 7.63
N ARG A 88 -4.03 2.75 7.96
CA ARG A 88 -4.86 3.25 9.07
C ARG A 88 -6.33 2.89 8.90
N ALA A 89 -6.89 3.09 7.70
CA ALA A 89 -8.27 2.75 7.41
C ALA A 89 -8.53 1.25 7.56
N LEU A 90 -7.63 0.39 7.05
CA LEU A 90 -7.72 -1.05 7.17
C LEU A 90 -7.63 -1.51 8.64
N ALA A 91 -6.73 -0.91 9.43
CA ALA A 91 -6.59 -1.20 10.86
C ALA A 91 -7.85 -0.82 11.65
N LEU A 92 -8.44 0.36 11.36
CA LEU A 92 -9.71 0.80 11.95
C LEU A 92 -10.85 -0.18 11.60
N LEU A 93 -10.91 -0.62 10.34
CA LEU A 93 -11.90 -1.57 9.88
C LEU A 93 -11.79 -2.91 10.63
N GLY A 94 -10.57 -3.43 10.79
CA GLY A 94 -10.29 -4.64 11.57
C GLY A 94 -10.66 -4.50 13.06
N ALA A 95 -10.22 -3.41 13.69
CA ALA A 95 -10.48 -3.13 15.10
C ALA A 95 -11.97 -2.96 15.41
N SER A 96 -12.76 -2.42 14.46
CA SER A 96 -14.20 -2.22 14.64
C SER A 96 -14.99 -3.52 14.75
N ARG A 97 -14.45 -4.64 14.23
CA ARG A 97 -15.12 -5.94 14.09
C ARG A 97 -16.49 -5.86 13.40
N ILE A 98 -16.77 -4.79 12.63
CA ILE A 98 -18.08 -4.52 12.00
C ILE A 98 -18.53 -5.68 11.12
N ALA A 99 -17.66 -6.21 10.26
CA ALA A 99 -18.00 -7.34 9.40
C ALA A 99 -18.46 -8.58 10.18
N ASN A 100 -17.77 -8.91 11.29
CA ASN A 100 -18.13 -10.05 12.13
C ASN A 100 -19.45 -9.80 12.87
N ASN A 101 -19.67 -8.59 13.37
CA ASN A 101 -20.92 -8.23 14.04
C ASN A 101 -22.10 -8.27 13.07
N LEU A 102 -21.94 -7.74 11.85
CA LEU A 102 -22.94 -7.81 10.78
C LEU A 102 -23.28 -9.26 10.44
N ASN A 103 -22.27 -10.12 10.29
CA ASN A 103 -22.49 -11.53 10.02
C ASN A 103 -23.25 -12.25 11.15
N GLN A 104 -22.93 -11.93 12.41
CA GLN A 104 -23.67 -12.49 13.56
C GLN A 104 -25.13 -12.02 13.61
N LEU A 105 -25.39 -10.76 13.27
CA LEU A 105 -26.75 -10.22 13.19
C LEU A 105 -27.53 -10.88 12.05
N ALA A 106 -26.92 -11.00 10.86
CA ALA A 106 -27.52 -11.66 9.70
C ALA A 106 -27.83 -13.13 10.01
N HIS A 107 -26.90 -13.85 10.63
CA HIS A 107 -27.10 -15.23 11.04
C HIS A 107 -28.23 -15.38 12.07
N LYS A 108 -28.30 -14.50 13.09
CA LYS A 108 -29.39 -14.52 14.08
C LYS A 108 -30.74 -14.19 13.45
N ALA A 109 -30.78 -13.29 12.47
CA ALA A 109 -31.99 -12.98 11.72
C ALA A 109 -32.43 -14.17 10.86
N ASN A 110 -31.51 -14.80 10.12
CA ASN A 110 -31.78 -15.97 9.29
C ASN A 110 -32.29 -17.18 10.10
N MET A 111 -31.83 -17.36 11.33
CA MET A 111 -32.31 -18.41 12.24
C MET A 111 -33.63 -18.08 12.95
N GLY A 112 -34.21 -16.90 12.72
CA GLY A 112 -35.41 -16.43 13.41
C GLY A 112 -35.19 -16.03 14.88
N SER A 113 -33.95 -15.99 15.36
CA SER A 113 -33.60 -15.53 16.72
C SER A 113 -33.66 -14.01 16.86
N LEU A 114 -33.60 -13.28 15.74
CA LEU A 114 -33.79 -11.84 15.66
C LEU A 114 -34.99 -11.59 14.74
N ILE A 115 -36.08 -11.05 15.30
CA ILE A 115 -37.28 -10.71 14.52
C ILE A 115 -36.95 -9.49 13.66
N MET A 116 -36.96 -9.68 12.34
CA MET A 116 -36.67 -8.65 11.37
C MET A 116 -37.48 -8.93 10.11
N ASP A 117 -37.87 -7.87 9.39
CA ASP A 117 -38.52 -8.01 8.10
C ASP A 117 -37.50 -8.35 6.99
N ASP A 118 -37.97 -8.99 5.93
CA ASP A 118 -37.13 -9.44 4.81
C ASP A 118 -36.35 -8.28 4.15
N THR A 119 -36.92 -7.08 4.13
CA THR A 119 -36.27 -5.89 3.57
C THR A 119 -35.05 -5.48 4.39
N SER A 120 -35.19 -5.45 5.73
CA SER A 120 -34.07 -5.15 6.63
C SER A 120 -33.01 -6.25 6.57
N LEU A 121 -33.40 -7.50 6.35
CA LEU A 121 -32.49 -8.64 6.25
C LEU A 121 -31.64 -8.55 4.98
N ALA A 122 -32.25 -8.22 3.84
CA ALA A 122 -31.54 -7.95 2.60
C ALA A 122 -30.55 -6.78 2.74
N LYS A 123 -30.97 -5.67 3.37
CA LYS A 123 -30.08 -4.51 3.64
C LYS A 123 -28.89 -4.87 4.52
N LEU A 124 -29.09 -5.77 5.47
CA LEU A 124 -28.02 -6.21 6.37
C LEU A 124 -26.96 -7.04 5.63
N ASP A 125 -27.40 -7.95 4.75
CA ASP A 125 -26.52 -8.76 3.89
C ASP A 125 -25.78 -7.89 2.85
N GLU A 126 -26.48 -6.92 2.26
CA GLU A 126 -25.89 -5.93 1.36
C GLU A 126 -24.81 -5.10 2.08
N THR A 127 -25.10 -4.63 3.30
CA THR A 127 -24.14 -3.86 4.12
C THR A 127 -22.90 -4.70 4.44
N TYR A 128 -23.08 -5.98 4.78
CA TYR A 128 -21.96 -6.91 5.00
C TYR A 128 -21.07 -7.05 3.75
N THR A 129 -21.72 -7.18 2.58
CA THR A 129 -21.03 -7.28 1.29
C THR A 129 -20.19 -6.04 0.99
N TYR A 130 -20.74 -4.83 1.16
CA TYR A 130 -19.98 -3.60 0.96
C TYR A 130 -18.78 -3.46 1.91
N VAL A 131 -18.94 -3.84 3.19
CA VAL A 131 -17.83 -3.81 4.15
C VAL A 131 -16.71 -4.77 3.75
N ARG A 132 -17.06 -5.95 3.24
CA ARG A 132 -16.09 -6.92 2.71
C ARG A 132 -15.37 -6.37 1.48
N LEU A 133 -16.09 -5.79 0.52
CA LEU A 133 -15.50 -5.16 -0.67
C LEU A 133 -14.53 -4.04 -0.31
N MET A 134 -14.91 -3.15 0.62
CA MET A 134 -14.01 -2.09 1.11
C MET A 134 -12.72 -2.66 1.71
N ARG A 135 -12.80 -3.77 2.45
CA ARG A 135 -11.62 -4.46 2.98
C ARG A 135 -10.73 -4.98 1.86
N ASP A 136 -11.32 -5.68 0.89
CA ASP A 136 -10.58 -6.34 -0.18
C ASP A 136 -9.88 -5.31 -1.10
N GLU A 137 -10.55 -4.21 -1.42
CA GLU A 137 -9.95 -3.08 -2.15
C GLU A 137 -8.77 -2.44 -1.39
N LEU A 138 -8.90 -2.21 -0.08
CA LEU A 138 -7.82 -1.67 0.74
C LEU A 138 -6.62 -2.63 0.81
N VAL A 139 -6.86 -3.94 0.91
CA VAL A 139 -5.81 -4.97 0.94
C VAL A 139 -5.09 -5.05 -0.41
N SER A 140 -5.83 -5.00 -1.51
CA SER A 140 -5.29 -4.97 -2.87
C SER A 140 -4.47 -3.70 -3.13
N ALA A 141 -5.01 -2.53 -2.75
CA ALA A 141 -4.33 -1.24 -2.92
C ALA A 141 -3.03 -1.12 -2.12
N LEU A 142 -2.92 -1.84 -0.99
CA LEU A 142 -1.69 -1.94 -0.19
C LEU A 142 -0.71 -3.00 -0.73
N GLY A 143 -1.10 -3.80 -1.72
CA GLY A 143 -0.26 -4.85 -2.31
C GLY A 143 0.00 -6.03 -1.38
N LEU A 144 -0.92 -6.31 -0.44
CA LEU A 144 -0.78 -7.40 0.52
C LEU A 144 -1.24 -8.75 -0.05
N ILE A 145 -2.10 -8.74 -1.06
CA ILE A 145 -2.61 -9.91 -1.78
C ILE A 145 -2.66 -9.53 -3.26
N GLU A 146 -2.15 -10.39 -4.14
CA GLU A 146 -2.40 -10.27 -5.59
C GLU A 146 -3.82 -10.81 -5.87
N VAL A 147 -4.67 -9.96 -6.45
CA VAL A 147 -6.00 -10.34 -6.97
C VAL A 147 -5.85 -10.88 -8.38
#